data_AF-A0A357T8U8-F1
#
_entry.id   AF-A0A357T8U8-F1
#
_cell.length_a   1.000
_cell.length_b   1.000
_cell.length_c   1.000
_cell.angle_alpha   90.00
_cell.angle_beta   90.00
_cell.angle_gamma   90.00
#
_symmetry.space_group_name_H-M   'P 1'
#
loop_
_entity.id
_entity.type
_entity.pdbx_description
1 polymer ?
#
loop_
_entity_poly.entity_id
_entity_poly.type
_entity_poly.pdbx_seq_one_letter_code
_entity_poly.pdbx_strand_id
1 'polypeptide(L)'
;NTRMRDFYDVYVLTNTQTFDANIFKTALNKTAEKRGTTEQMSEGVMNTIDFIMGNETMTDLWQKYQKKYFYAADLTWAMVINAVKALAENSMS
;
A
#
# COMPACT_ATOMS: atom_id res chain seq x y z
N ASN A 1 -5.62 15.46 3.72
CA ASN A 1 -4.76 14.29 3.99
C ASN A 1 -5.26 13.11 3.16
N THR A 2 -4.79 12.99 1.91
CA THR A 2 -5.21 11.96 0.94
C THR A 2 -4.46 10.64 1.08
N ARG A 3 -3.40 10.59 1.90
CA ARG A 3 -2.52 9.42 2.02
C ARG A 3 -3.20 8.17 2.57
N MET A 4 -4.21 8.33 3.43
CA MET A 4 -4.98 7.17 3.93
C MET A 4 -5.80 6.49 2.83
N ARG A 5 -6.27 7.27 1.83
CA ARG A 5 -6.97 6.70 0.68
C ARG A 5 -6.07 5.79 -0.14
N ASP A 6 -4.78 6.10 -0.27
CA ASP A 6 -3.84 5.25 -1.02
C ASP A 6 -3.81 3.82 -0.44
N PHE A 7 -3.82 3.67 0.90
CA PHE A 7 -3.89 2.36 1.57
C PHE A 7 -5.22 1.64 1.33
N TYR A 8 -6.33 2.38 1.36
CA TYR A 8 -7.64 1.85 1.03
C TYR A 8 -7.71 1.35 -0.42
N ASP A 9 -7.26 2.17 -1.37
CA ASP A 9 -7.30 1.85 -2.80
C ASP A 9 -6.44 0.60 -3.08
N VAL A 10 -5.27 0.45 -2.43
CA VAL A 10 -4.47 -0.79 -2.52
C VAL A 10 -5.26 -1.99 -1.98
N TYR A 11 -5.85 -1.90 -0.79
CA TYR A 11 -6.64 -2.98 -0.22
C TYR A 11 -7.77 -3.43 -1.15
N VAL A 12 -8.53 -2.48 -1.71
CA VAL A 12 -9.61 -2.80 -2.66
C VAL A 12 -9.03 -3.48 -3.91
N LEU A 13 -7.98 -2.91 -4.50
CA LEU A 13 -7.35 -3.47 -5.70
C LEU A 13 -6.85 -4.90 -5.48
N THR A 14 -6.25 -5.20 -4.33
CA THR A 14 -5.67 -6.52 -4.05
C THR A 14 -6.69 -7.55 -3.59
N ASN A 15 -7.78 -7.13 -2.95
CA ASN A 15 -8.73 -8.05 -2.32
C ASN A 15 -10.03 -8.23 -3.12
N THR A 16 -10.38 -7.30 -4.01
CA THR A 16 -11.62 -7.38 -4.78
C THR A 16 -11.40 -7.60 -6.27
N GLN A 17 -10.23 -7.25 -6.79
CA GLN A 17 -9.92 -7.36 -8.21
C GLN A 17 -8.91 -8.48 -8.47
N THR A 18 -9.12 -9.22 -9.54
CA THR A 18 -8.07 -10.06 -10.12
C THR A 18 -7.11 -9.18 -10.91
N PHE A 19 -5.82 -9.25 -10.62
CA PHE A 19 -4.78 -8.59 -11.40
C PHE A 19 -3.64 -9.55 -11.69
N ASP A 20 -2.95 -9.32 -12.82
CA ASP A 20 -1.76 -10.08 -13.18
C ASP A 20 -0.53 -9.44 -12.52
N ALA A 21 0.14 -10.20 -11.65
CA ALA A 21 1.30 -9.73 -10.90
C ALA A 21 2.49 -9.35 -11.81
N ASN A 22 2.68 -10.02 -12.95
CA ASN A 22 3.74 -9.70 -13.91
C ASN A 22 3.46 -8.38 -14.63
N ILE A 23 2.19 -8.15 -15.00
CA ILE A 23 1.77 -6.87 -15.59
C ILE A 23 1.95 -5.75 -14.57
N PHE A 24 1.55 -5.97 -13.31
CA PHE A 24 1.74 -5.00 -12.23
C PHE A 24 3.22 -4.67 -12.01
N LYS A 25 4.08 -5.69 -11.86
CA LYS A 25 5.53 -5.54 -11.69
C LYS A 25 6.16 -4.74 -12.83
N THR A 26 5.77 -5.05 -14.07
CA THR A 26 6.25 -4.32 -15.26
C THR A 26 5.83 -2.86 -15.24
N ALA A 27 4.57 -2.58 -14.90
CA ALA A 27 4.03 -1.23 -14.82
C ALA A 27 4.67 -0.41 -13.68
N LEU A 28 4.91 -1.06 -12.53
CA LEU A 28 5.57 -0.49 -11.37
C LEU A 28 7.01 -0.08 -11.71
N ASN A 29 7.78 -0.98 -12.32
CA ASN A 29 9.17 -0.69 -12.73
C ASN A 29 9.24 0.47 -13.73
N LYS A 30 8.41 0.47 -14.77
CA LYS A 30 8.32 1.59 -15.73
C LYS A 30 7.95 2.90 -15.06
N THR A 31 7.09 2.87 -14.04
CA THR A 31 6.69 4.05 -13.28
C THR A 31 7.85 4.56 -12.41
N ALA A 32 8.59 3.66 -11.76
CA ALA A 32 9.77 3.99 -10.97
C ALA A 32 10.88 4.60 -11.83
N GLU A 33 11.18 3.99 -12.98
CA GLU A 33 12.14 4.52 -13.96
C GLU A 33 11.75 5.92 -14.43
N LYS A 34 10.48 6.12 -14.82
CA LYS A 34 9.96 7.42 -15.26
C LYS A 34 10.08 8.50 -14.18
N ARG A 35 10.01 8.12 -12.90
CA ARG A 35 10.11 9.02 -11.76
C ARG A 35 11.52 9.15 -11.20
N GLY A 36 12.48 8.37 -11.70
CA GLY A 36 13.84 8.30 -11.16
C GLY A 36 13.90 7.72 -9.74
N THR A 37 12.97 6.84 -9.37
CA THR A 37 12.87 6.25 -8.03
C THR A 37 13.22 4.75 -8.00
N THR A 38 13.97 4.26 -8.99
CA THR A 38 14.29 2.83 -9.11
C THR A 38 15.09 2.32 -7.91
N GLU A 39 16.07 3.08 -7.44
CA GLU A 39 16.92 2.69 -6.30
C GLU A 39 16.13 2.55 -5.00
N GLN A 40 15.21 3.50 -4.73
CA GLN A 40 14.33 3.44 -3.56
C GLN A 40 13.31 2.31 -3.65
N MET A 41 13.00 1.84 -4.86
CA MET A 41 12.11 0.71 -5.08
C MET A 41 12.84 -0.64 -4.98
N SER A 42 14.14 -0.69 -5.25
CA SER A 42 14.97 -1.88 -5.06
C SER A 42 15.41 -2.09 -3.61
N GLU A 43 15.55 -1.01 -2.83
CA GLU A 43 16.09 -1.08 -1.47
C GLU A 43 15.17 -0.39 -0.47
N GLY A 44 14.90 -1.05 0.66
CA GLY A 44 14.24 -0.42 1.81
C GLY A 44 12.72 -0.27 1.74
N VAL A 45 12.06 -0.71 0.66
CA VAL A 45 10.58 -0.74 0.58
C VAL A 45 9.98 -1.53 1.73
N MET A 46 10.45 -2.76 1.95
CA MET A 46 9.94 -3.62 3.03
C MET A 46 10.22 -3.03 4.42
N ASN A 47 11.43 -2.50 4.65
CA ASN A 47 11.78 -1.82 5.90
C ASN A 47 10.86 -0.62 6.16
N THR A 48 10.54 0.14 5.12
CA THR A 48 9.62 1.27 5.21
C THR A 48 8.21 0.82 5.55
N ILE A 49 7.72 -0.25 4.92
CA ILE A 49 6.41 -0.85 5.19
C ILE A 49 6.33 -1.33 6.64
N ASP A 50 7.33 -2.06 7.12
CA ASP A 50 7.37 -2.55 8.50
C ASP A 50 7.43 -1.39 9.52
N PHE A 51 8.19 -0.33 9.22
CA PHE A 51 8.24 0.87 10.05
C PHE A 51 6.88 1.57 10.16
N ILE A 52 6.18 1.79 9.03
CA ILE A 52 4.86 2.46 9.06
C ILE A 52 3.78 1.57 9.65
N MET A 53 3.91 0.24 9.51
CA MET A 53 2.99 -0.73 10.10
C MET A 53 2.94 -0.59 11.63
N GLY A 54 4.11 -0.47 12.27
CA GLY A 54 4.23 -0.29 13.73
C GLY A 54 4.02 1.14 14.23
N ASN A 55 3.73 2.11 13.35
CA ASN A 55 3.62 3.51 13.74
C ASN A 55 2.21 3.87 14.23
N GLU A 56 2.08 4.23 15.51
CA GLU A 56 0.80 4.63 16.12
C GLU A 56 0.15 5.84 15.42
N THR A 57 0.96 6.78 14.92
CA THR A 57 0.45 7.94 14.18
C THR A 57 -0.30 7.51 12.92
N MET A 58 0.17 6.46 12.24
CA MET A 58 -0.50 5.93 11.05
C MET A 58 -1.84 5.28 11.42
N THR A 59 -1.88 4.57 12.55
CA THR A 59 -3.12 3.98 13.09
C THR A 59 -4.14 5.06 13.42
N ASP A 60 -3.74 6.14 14.09
CA ASP A 60 -4.63 7.26 14.42
C ASP A 60 -5.18 7.98 13.19
N LEU A 61 -4.32 8.19 12.18
CA LEU A 61 -4.73 8.78 10.91
C LEU A 61 -5.74 7.88 10.18
N TRP A 62 -5.54 6.58 10.22
CA TRP A 62 -6.45 5.61 9.65
C TRP A 62 -7.81 5.63 10.36
N GLN A 63 -7.85 5.61 11.69
CA GLN A 63 -9.10 5.70 12.45
C GLN A 63 -9.89 6.98 12.15
N LYS A 64 -9.21 8.12 11.99
CA LYS A 64 -9.85 9.38 11.56
C LYS A 64 -10.41 9.27 10.14
N TYR A 65 -9.72 8.56 9.25
CA TYR A 65 -10.18 8.30 7.89
C TYR A 65 -11.44 7.41 7.88
N GLN A 66 -11.46 6.31 8.64
CA GLN A 66 -12.63 5.44 8.77
C GLN A 66 -13.88 6.18 9.26
N LYS A 67 -13.72 7.06 10.27
CA LYS A 67 -14.82 7.89 10.79
C LYS A 67 -15.41 8.85 9.74
N LYS A 68 -14.58 9.25 8.77
CA LYS A 68 -15.00 10.17 7.70
C LYS A 68 -15.60 9.45 6.49
N TYR A 69 -15.19 8.22 6.21
CA TYR A 69 -15.56 7.49 5.00
C TYR A 69 -16.11 6.11 5.33
N PHE A 70 -17.44 5.96 5.20
CA PHE A 70 -18.17 4.74 5.56
C PHE A 70 -17.67 3.49 4.82
N TYR A 71 -17.19 3.62 3.59
CA TYR A 71 -16.69 2.50 2.79
C TYR A 71 -15.42 1.86 3.36
N ALA A 72 -14.72 2.53 4.29
CA ALA A 72 -13.54 2.01 4.96
C ALA A 72 -13.83 1.62 6.43
N ALA A 73 -15.08 1.73 6.89
CA ALA A 73 -15.43 1.63 8.30
C ALA A 73 -15.02 0.29 8.94
N ASP A 74 -15.11 -0.81 8.20
CA ASP A 74 -14.84 -2.16 8.71
C ASP A 74 -13.40 -2.64 8.47
N LEU A 75 -12.55 -1.80 7.86
CA LEU A 75 -11.18 -2.16 7.51
C LEU A 75 -10.21 -1.65 8.57
N THR A 76 -9.53 -2.54 9.29
CA THR A 76 -8.52 -2.12 10.28
C THR A 76 -7.24 -1.61 9.61
N TRP A 77 -6.42 -0.86 10.35
CA TRP A 77 -5.10 -0.43 9.86
C TRP A 77 -4.26 -1.63 9.42
N ALA A 78 -4.24 -2.69 10.25
CA ALA A 78 -3.55 -3.94 9.95
C ALA A 78 -4.00 -4.57 8.63
N MET A 79 -5.31 -4.57 8.33
CA MET A 79 -5.82 -5.12 7.07
C MET A 79 -5.29 -4.37 5.86
N VAL A 80 -5.32 -3.04 5.89
CA VAL A 80 -4.92 -2.23 4.72
C VAL A 80 -3.40 -2.19 4.53
N ILE A 81 -2.61 -2.13 5.60
CA ILE A 81 -1.15 -2.15 5.48
C ILE A 81 -0.62 -3.54 5.10
N ASN A 82 -1.28 -4.62 5.53
CA ASN A 82 -0.93 -5.97 5.08
C ASN A 82 -1.21 -6.19 3.59
N ALA A 83 -2.24 -5.57 3.04
CA ALA A 83 -2.48 -5.58 1.59
C ALA A 83 -1.32 -4.91 0.82
N VAL A 84 -0.82 -3.77 1.33
CA VAL A 84 0.36 -3.10 0.75
C VAL A 84 1.60 -3.99 0.84
N LYS A 85 1.82 -4.63 1.98
CA LYS A 85 2.94 -5.56 2.20
C LYS A 85 2.91 -6.73 1.21
N ALA A 86 1.77 -7.41 1.10
CA ALA A 86 1.60 -8.52 0.18
C ALA A 86 1.78 -8.12 -1.28
N LEU A 87 1.28 -6.94 -1.67
CA LEU A 87 1.47 -6.43 -3.03
C LEU A 87 2.95 -6.15 -3.33
N ALA A 88 3.68 -5.56 -2.38
CA ALA A 88 5.12 -5.30 -2.52
C ALA A 88 5.91 -6.61 -2.65
N GLU A 89 5.65 -7.59 -1.79
CA GLU A 89 6.31 -8.91 -1.83
C GLU A 89 6.11 -9.61 -3.17
N ASN A 90 4.88 -9.66 -3.68
CA ASN A 90 4.55 -10.25 -4.98
C ASN A 90 5.20 -9.54 -6.18
N SER A 91 5.59 -8.28 -6.01
CA SER A 91 6.21 -7.48 -7.06
C SER A 91 7.73 -7.57 -7.05
N MET A 92 8.31 -8.00 -5.93
CA MET A 92 9.74 -8.12 -5.73
C MET A 92 10.25 -9.56 -5.95
N SER A 93 9.40 -10.58 -5.81
CA SER A 93 9.66 -11.96 -6.27
C SER A 93 9.75 -12.03 -7.78
#